data_AF-A0A2G6F112-F1
#
_entry.id   AF-A0A2G6F112-F1
#
_cell.length_a   1.000
_cell.length_b   1.000
_cell.length_c   1.000
_cell.angle_alpha   90.00
_cell.angle_beta   90.00
_cell.angle_gamma   90.00
#
_symmetry.space_group_name_H-M   'P 1'
#
loop_
_entity.id
_entity.type
_entity.pdbx_description
1 polymer ?
#
loop_
_entity_poly.entity_id
_entity_poly.type
_entity_poly.pdbx_seq_one_letter_code
_entity_poly.pdbx_strand_id
1 'polypeptide(L)'
;MTSALAKYISAFFHPIIYPTLSVLLYFVTIPKYFNVQVRLSILIITFVGTVVIPVFLLALLKYNGLIESYSIPKAVGRRFPFLIIIIIALLMGRLFFRMQVTADLGYYFVSGALALSICYIFLWWGVKLSVHTMSLGSV
;
A
#
# COMPACT_ATOMS: atom_id res chain seq x y z
N MET A 1 23.53 -15.97 -10.58
CA MET A 1 22.62 -16.19 -9.43
C MET A 1 21.29 -16.67 -9.97
N THR A 2 20.81 -17.83 -9.50
CA THR A 2 19.65 -18.56 -10.06
C THR A 2 18.42 -17.65 -10.20
N SER A 3 17.95 -17.48 -11.44
CA SER A 3 16.85 -16.57 -11.82
C SER A 3 15.55 -16.78 -11.03
N ALA A 4 15.33 -17.99 -10.51
CA ALA A 4 14.21 -18.31 -9.63
C ALA A 4 14.33 -17.60 -8.27
N LEU A 5 15.50 -17.68 -7.62
CA LEU A 5 15.73 -17.06 -6.30
C LEU A 5 15.62 -15.53 -6.38
N ALA A 6 16.12 -14.92 -7.46
CA ALA A 6 15.95 -13.49 -7.71
C ALA A 6 14.47 -13.10 -7.91
N LYS A 7 13.67 -13.93 -8.59
CA LYS A 7 12.22 -13.72 -8.74
C LYS A 7 11.48 -13.80 -7.40
N TYR A 8 11.83 -14.77 -6.54
CA TYR A 8 11.22 -14.90 -5.22
C TYR A 8 11.56 -13.71 -4.32
N ILE A 9 12.82 -13.29 -4.26
CA ILE A 9 13.25 -12.12 -3.49
C ILE A 9 12.53 -10.87 -4.03
N SER A 10 12.48 -10.67 -5.35
CA SER A 10 11.78 -9.52 -5.94
C SER A 10 10.28 -9.52 -5.68
N ALA A 11 9.64 -10.68 -5.56
CA ALA A 11 8.22 -10.79 -5.25
C ALA A 11 7.93 -10.53 -3.76
N PHE A 12 8.81 -11.02 -2.87
CA PHE A 12 8.66 -10.83 -1.43
C PHE A 12 8.93 -9.38 -1.01
N PHE A 13 9.89 -8.72 -1.65
CA PHE A 13 10.17 -7.29 -1.48
C PHE A 13 9.32 -6.40 -2.38
N HIS A 14 8.18 -6.91 -2.87
CA HIS A 14 7.27 -6.09 -3.65
C HIS A 14 6.59 -5.05 -2.72
N PRO A 15 6.58 -3.76 -3.08
CA PRO A 15 6.02 -2.66 -2.27
C PRO A 15 4.60 -2.88 -1.75
N ILE A 16 3.82 -3.70 -2.46
CA ILE A 16 2.44 -4.02 -2.08
C ILE A 16 2.34 -4.72 -0.71
N ILE A 17 3.41 -5.41 -0.29
CA ILE A 17 3.46 -6.15 0.98
C ILE A 17 3.94 -5.24 2.12
N TYR A 18 4.60 -4.12 1.81
CA TYR A 18 5.25 -3.27 2.81
C TYR A 18 4.28 -2.74 3.88
N PRO A 19 3.05 -2.31 3.56
CA PRO A 19 2.10 -1.88 4.60
C PRO A 19 1.78 -2.96 5.62
N THR A 20 1.60 -4.22 5.18
CA THR A 20 1.36 -5.34 6.09
C THR A 20 2.60 -5.68 6.89
N LEU A 21 3.79 -5.60 6.28
CA LEU A 21 5.06 -5.84 6.95
C LEU A 21 5.35 -4.76 8.01
N SER A 22 5.07 -3.49 7.74
CA SER A 22 5.21 -2.39 8.70
C SER A 22 4.29 -2.56 9.91
N VAL A 23 3.02 -2.95 9.69
CA VAL A 23 2.08 -3.24 10.78
C VAL A 23 2.51 -4.48 11.58
N LEU A 24 3.03 -5.50 10.92
CA LEU A 24 3.61 -6.67 11.61
C LEU A 24 4.79 -6.25 12.50
N LEU A 25 5.71 -5.44 11.97
CA LEU A 25 6.86 -4.94 12.71
C LEU A 25 6.43 -4.09 13.91
N TYR A 26 5.42 -3.23 13.76
CA TYR A 26 4.83 -2.44 14.85
C TYR A 26 4.37 -3.32 16.02
N PHE A 27 3.71 -4.45 15.75
CA PHE A 27 3.26 -5.36 16.81
C PHE A 27 4.38 -6.22 17.40
N VAL A 28 5.46 -6.45 16.66
CA VAL A 28 6.67 -7.12 17.17
C VAL A 28 7.44 -6.19 18.12
N THR A 29 7.51 -4.89 17.82
CA THR A 29 8.21 -3.90 18.64
C THR A 29 7.40 -3.47 19.87
N ILE A 30 6.07 -3.40 19.76
CA ILE A 30 5.17 -2.95 20.84
C ILE A 30 4.17 -4.07 21.23
N PRO A 31 4.64 -5.27 21.65
CA PRO A 31 3.77 -6.43 21.82
C PRO A 31 2.86 -6.37 23.07
N LYS A 32 3.19 -5.53 24.05
CA LYS A 32 2.58 -5.55 25.39
C LYS A 32 1.23 -4.83 25.52
N TYR A 33 0.80 -4.08 24.50
CA TYR A 33 -0.39 -3.21 24.61
C TYR A 33 -1.66 -3.82 24.00
N PHE A 34 -1.57 -4.93 23.28
CA PHE A 34 -2.70 -5.51 22.55
C PHE A 34 -2.86 -7.01 22.75
N ASN A 35 -4.10 -7.46 22.96
CA ASN A 35 -4.44 -8.88 22.93
C ASN A 35 -4.09 -9.48 21.55
N VAL A 36 -3.63 -10.74 21.54
CA VAL A 36 -3.36 -11.52 20.31
C VAL A 36 -4.50 -11.43 19.30
N GLN A 37 -5.75 -11.54 19.74
CA GLN A 37 -6.91 -11.47 18.86
C GLN A 37 -7.03 -10.10 18.16
N VAL A 38 -6.78 -9.01 18.88
CA VAL A 38 -6.82 -7.65 18.34
C VAL A 38 -5.69 -7.43 17.33
N ARG A 39 -4.47 -7.92 17.65
CA ARG A 39 -3.32 -7.84 16.73
C ARG A 39 -3.58 -8.57 15.42
N LEU A 40 -4.10 -9.79 15.49
CA LEU A 40 -4.44 -10.58 14.30
C LEU A 40 -5.53 -9.91 13.47
N SER A 41 -6.58 -9.40 14.10
CA SER A 41 -7.63 -8.65 13.41
C SER A 41 -7.08 -7.44 12.67
N ILE A 42 -6.22 -6.65 13.31
CA ILE A 42 -5.59 -5.48 12.68
C ILE A 42 -4.71 -5.91 11.49
N LEU A 43 -3.90 -6.96 11.65
CA LEU A 43 -3.07 -7.50 10.55
C LEU A 43 -3.92 -7.95 9.36
N ILE A 44 -5.02 -8.65 9.61
CA ILE A 44 -5.94 -9.11 8.56
C ILE A 44 -6.59 -7.90 7.86
N ILE A 45 -7.10 -6.94 8.63
CA ILE A 45 -7.71 -5.71 8.09
C ILE A 45 -6.72 -4.96 7.22
N THR A 46 -5.48 -4.78 7.69
CA THR A 46 -4.41 -4.15 6.91
C THR A 46 -4.12 -4.94 5.64
N PHE A 47 -3.91 -6.25 5.72
CA PHE A 47 -3.61 -7.08 4.55
C PHE A 47 -4.71 -7.02 3.48
N VAL A 48 -5.97 -7.16 3.91
CA VAL A 48 -7.13 -7.05 3.01
C VAL A 48 -7.19 -5.65 2.41
N GLY A 49 -7.03 -4.61 3.25
CA GLY A 49 -7.07 -3.21 2.84
C GLY A 49 -5.98 -2.83 1.84
N THR A 50 -4.76 -3.35 1.98
CA THR A 50 -3.59 -2.88 1.22
C THR A 50 -3.16 -3.81 0.10
N VAL A 51 -3.63 -5.06 0.09
CA VAL A 51 -3.31 -6.05 -0.96
C VAL A 51 -4.56 -6.46 -1.70
N VAL A 52 -5.54 -7.04 -1.00
CA VAL A 52 -6.71 -7.66 -1.65
C VAL A 52 -7.57 -6.62 -2.34
N ILE A 53 -7.93 -5.54 -1.65
CA ILE A 53 -8.79 -4.47 -2.20
C ILE A 53 -8.13 -3.80 -3.41
N PRO A 54 -6.88 -3.29 -3.36
CA PRO A 54 -6.23 -2.68 -4.52
C PRO A 54 -6.13 -3.62 -5.72
N VAL A 55 -5.75 -4.89 -5.50
CA VAL A 55 -5.64 -5.87 -6.60
C VAL A 55 -7.00 -6.11 -7.23
N PHE A 56 -8.05 -6.26 -6.43
CA PHE A 56 -9.42 -6.43 -6.91
C PHE A 56 -9.89 -5.20 -7.72
N LEU A 57 -9.68 -3.99 -7.23
CA LEU A 57 -10.03 -2.76 -7.94
C LEU A 57 -9.25 -2.59 -9.25
N LEU A 58 -7.96 -2.93 -9.27
CA LEU A 58 -7.16 -2.91 -10.50
C LEU A 58 -7.65 -3.95 -11.51
N ALA A 59 -8.06 -5.14 -11.06
CA ALA A 59 -8.67 -6.13 -11.93
C ALA A 59 -9.98 -5.64 -12.53
N LEU A 60 -10.82 -4.95 -11.73
CA LEU A 60 -12.05 -4.34 -12.21
C LEU A 60 -11.78 -3.23 -13.24
N LEU A 61 -10.78 -2.37 -13.02
CA LEU A 61 -10.37 -1.36 -14.00
C LEU A 61 -9.95 -1.99 -15.33
N LYS A 62 -9.22 -3.11 -15.28
CA LYS A 62 -8.79 -3.82 -16.50
C LYS A 62 -9.99 -4.43 -17.22
N TYR A 63 -10.89 -5.08 -16.48
CA TYR A 63 -12.09 -5.67 -17.04
C TYR A 63 -12.96 -4.64 -17.77
N ASN A 64 -13.06 -3.42 -17.24
CA ASN A 64 -13.79 -2.32 -17.87
C ASN A 64 -13.00 -1.56 -18.96
N GLY A 65 -11.80 -2.03 -19.34
CA GLY A 65 -10.99 -1.40 -20.37
C GLY A 65 -10.37 -0.05 -19.99
N LEU A 66 -10.44 0.36 -18.71
CA LEU A 66 -9.88 1.62 -18.21
C LEU A 66 -8.34 1.57 -18.09
N ILE A 67 -7.77 0.36 -18.04
CA ILE A 67 -6.33 0.12 -18.14
C ILE A 67 -6.05 -0.98 -19.18
N GLU A 68 -5.11 -0.74 -20.10
CA GLU A 68 -4.75 -1.71 -21.15
C GLU A 68 -3.91 -2.88 -20.62
N SER A 69 -3.19 -2.68 -19.52
CA SER A 69 -2.20 -3.63 -19.00
C SER A 69 -1.94 -3.41 -17.51
N TYR A 70 -1.72 -4.50 -16.77
CA TYR A 70 -1.19 -4.45 -15.40
C TYR A 70 0.28 -4.01 -15.36
N SER A 71 1.00 -4.20 -16.48
CA SER A 71 2.40 -3.83 -16.66
C SER A 71 2.49 -2.47 -17.35
N ILE A 72 3.14 -1.52 -16.70
CA ILE A 72 3.04 -0.07 -16.95
C ILE A 72 3.88 0.35 -18.17
N PRO A 73 3.29 0.75 -19.32
CA PRO A 73 4.07 1.25 -20.46
C PRO A 73 4.01 2.78 -20.59
N LYS A 74 2.99 3.46 -20.03
CA LYS A 74 2.74 4.90 -20.23
C LYS A 74 2.33 5.62 -18.95
N ALA A 75 2.84 6.84 -18.77
CA ALA A 75 2.59 7.68 -17.59
C ALA A 75 1.10 7.99 -17.34
N VAL A 76 0.29 8.01 -18.39
CA VAL A 76 -1.16 8.31 -18.34
C VAL A 76 -1.94 7.21 -17.61
N GLY A 77 -1.60 5.94 -17.83
CA GLY A 77 -2.26 4.80 -17.18
C GLY A 77 -1.92 4.63 -15.69
N ARG A 78 -0.93 5.38 -15.16
CA ARG A 78 -0.54 5.33 -13.74
C ARG A 78 -1.44 6.16 -12.83
N ARG A 79 -2.17 7.14 -13.38
CA ARG A 79 -2.93 8.12 -12.59
C ARG A 79 -4.07 7.45 -11.81
N PHE A 80 -4.87 6.63 -12.48
CA PHE A 80 -5.99 5.92 -11.85
C PHE A 80 -5.55 4.95 -10.74
N PRO A 81 -4.54 4.08 -10.96
CA PRO A 81 -3.98 3.24 -9.88
C PRO A 81 -3.52 4.04 -8.66
N PHE A 82 -2.81 5.15 -8.86
CA PHE A 82 -2.32 5.98 -7.74
C PHE A 82 -3.47 6.60 -6.95
N LEU A 83 -4.48 7.15 -7.63
CA LEU A 83 -5.67 7.71 -6.99
C LEU A 83 -6.40 6.68 -6.12
N ILE A 84 -6.57 5.45 -6.64
CA ILE A 84 -7.21 4.36 -5.89
C ILE A 84 -6.41 4.06 -4.61
N ILE A 85 -5.09 3.92 -4.72
CA ILE A 85 -4.23 3.61 -3.57
C ILE A 85 -4.27 4.76 -2.53
N ILE A 86 -4.26 6.03 -2.96
CA ILE A 86 -4.39 7.19 -2.07
C ILE A 86 -5.72 7.14 -1.30
N ILE A 87 -6.83 6.90 -2.01
CA ILE A 87 -8.16 6.84 -1.40
C ILE A 87 -8.23 5.70 -0.38
N ILE A 88 -7.73 4.51 -0.74
CA ILE A 88 -7.67 3.36 0.17
C ILE A 88 -6.83 3.69 1.41
N ALA A 89 -5.67 4.32 1.25
CA ALA A 89 -4.83 4.72 2.37
C ALA A 89 -5.55 5.72 3.30
N LEU A 90 -6.25 6.72 2.77
CA LEU A 90 -7.04 7.65 3.58
C LEU A 90 -8.20 6.95 4.31
N LEU A 91 -8.87 5.99 3.65
CA LEU A 91 -9.93 5.18 4.27
C LEU A 91 -9.39 4.29 5.40
N MET A 92 -8.22 3.67 5.19
CA MET A 92 -7.53 2.93 6.24
C MET A 92 -7.15 3.83 7.41
N GLY A 93 -6.56 5.00 7.15
CA GLY A 93 -6.23 5.97 8.19
C GLY A 93 -7.45 6.38 9.02
N ARG A 94 -8.56 6.70 8.35
CA ARG A 94 -9.85 7.00 9.00
C ARG A 94 -10.38 5.83 9.83
N LEU A 95 -10.29 4.61 9.31
CA LEU A 95 -10.71 3.40 10.01
C LEU A 95 -9.92 3.23 11.31
N PHE A 96 -8.60 3.36 11.26
CA PHE A 96 -7.72 3.22 12.43
C PHE A 96 -7.95 4.32 13.47
N PHE A 97 -8.16 5.58 13.06
CA PHE A 97 -8.55 6.64 14.00
C PHE A 97 -9.89 6.36 14.67
N ARG A 98 -10.87 5.83 13.93
CA ARG A 98 -12.19 5.50 14.48
C ARG A 98 -12.15 4.33 15.46
N MET A 99 -11.29 3.35 15.24
CA MET A 99 -11.16 2.21 16.15
C MET A 99 -10.59 2.62 17.50
N GLN A 100 -9.89 3.76 17.62
CA GLN A 100 -9.24 4.27 18.86
C GLN A 100 -8.23 3.32 19.52
N VAL A 101 -8.02 2.12 18.96
CA VAL A 101 -7.07 1.12 19.46
C VAL A 101 -5.62 1.50 19.12
N THR A 102 -5.38 2.07 17.93
CA THR A 102 -4.03 2.40 17.43
C THR A 102 -4.04 3.67 16.58
N ALA A 103 -3.95 4.84 17.21
CA ALA A 103 -3.85 6.11 16.49
C ALA A 103 -2.59 6.17 15.61
N ASP A 104 -1.49 5.55 16.04
CA ASP A 104 -0.22 5.47 15.30
C ASP A 104 -0.40 4.88 13.90
N LEU A 105 -1.20 3.80 13.78
CA LEU A 105 -1.51 3.21 12.47
C LEU A 105 -2.35 4.16 11.61
N GLY A 106 -3.24 4.94 12.24
CA GLY A 106 -3.97 6.01 11.55
C GLY A 106 -3.02 7.04 10.93
N TYR A 107 -2.05 7.52 11.70
CA TYR A 107 -1.03 8.45 11.21
C TYR A 107 -0.16 7.84 10.11
N TYR A 108 0.24 6.57 10.26
CA TYR A 108 1.00 5.83 9.23
C TYR A 108 0.29 5.81 7.87
N PHE A 109 -1.01 5.50 7.85
CA PHE A 109 -1.76 5.45 6.59
C PHE A 109 -2.01 6.85 6.00
N VAL A 110 -2.23 7.86 6.83
CA VAL A 110 -2.42 9.25 6.35
C VAL A 110 -1.13 9.86 5.83
N SER A 111 0.01 9.64 6.49
CA SER A 111 1.31 10.12 6.00
C SER A 111 1.68 9.47 4.67
N GLY A 112 1.44 8.15 4.54
CA GLY A 112 1.59 7.43 3.28
C GLY A 112 0.69 7.99 2.17
N ALA A 113 -0.57 8.29 2.49
CA ALA A 113 -1.49 8.93 1.54
C ALA A 113 -1.03 10.32 1.10
N LEU A 114 -0.46 11.13 2.01
CA LEU A 114 0.12 12.43 1.67
C LEU A 114 1.34 12.28 0.75
N ALA A 115 2.26 11.37 1.07
CA ALA A 115 3.42 11.08 0.22
C ALA A 115 3.02 10.63 -1.19
N LEU A 116 2.03 9.73 -1.28
CA LEU A 116 1.44 9.29 -2.55
C LEU A 116 0.76 10.43 -3.30
N SER A 117 0.10 11.36 -2.61
CA SER A 117 -0.57 12.52 -3.22
C SER A 117 0.44 13.49 -3.82
N ILE A 118 1.55 13.75 -3.13
CA ILE A 118 2.67 14.53 -3.66
C ILE A 118 3.23 13.85 -4.93
N CYS A 119 3.44 12.54 -4.88
CA CYS A 119 3.88 11.76 -6.04
C CYS A 119 2.88 11.83 -7.20
N TYR A 120 1.58 11.79 -6.89
CA TYR A 120 0.53 11.93 -7.89
C TYR A 120 0.60 13.27 -8.60
N ILE A 121 0.87 14.37 -7.88
CA ILE A 121 1.11 15.70 -8.49
C ILE A 121 2.32 15.65 -9.42
N PHE A 122 3.44 15.05 -9.00
CA PHE A 122 4.63 14.90 -9.85
C PHE A 122 4.41 14.05 -11.11
N LEU A 123 3.47 13.10 -11.09
CA LEU A 123 3.07 12.36 -12.29
C LEU A 123 2.41 13.25 -13.35
N TRP A 124 1.82 14.39 -12.98
CA TRP A 124 1.30 15.38 -13.94
C TRP A 124 2.42 16.09 -14.70
N TRP A 125 3.58 16.28 -14.06
CA TRP A 125 4.78 16.83 -14.69
C TRP A 125 5.64 15.78 -15.43
N GLY A 126 5.15 14.55 -15.56
CA GLY A 126 5.83 13.50 -16.33
C GLY A 126 7.06 12.89 -15.65
N VAL A 127 7.29 13.18 -14.36
CA VAL A 127 8.41 12.65 -13.60
C VAL A 127 8.29 11.12 -13.46
N LYS A 128 9.37 10.39 -13.77
CA LYS A 128 9.44 8.93 -13.59
C LYS A 128 9.74 8.61 -12.12
N LEU A 129 8.70 8.36 -11.34
CA LEU A 129 8.83 7.91 -9.95
C LEU A 129 8.89 6.39 -9.87
N SER A 130 9.82 5.86 -9.05
CA SER A 130 9.91 4.44 -8.74
C SER A 130 9.02 4.10 -7.54
N VAL A 131 8.20 3.05 -7.70
CA VAL A 131 7.32 2.57 -6.63
C VAL A 131 8.12 2.00 -5.46
N HIS A 132 9.32 1.45 -5.72
CA HIS A 132 10.19 0.92 -4.67
C HIS A 132 10.80 2.02 -3.79
N THR A 133 11.29 3.12 -4.37
CA THR A 133 11.88 4.22 -3.59
C THR A 133 10.83 4.94 -2.75
N MET A 134 9.61 5.04 -3.27
CA MET A 134 8.47 5.63 -2.56
C MET A 134 8.05 4.79 -1.34
N SER A 135 7.98 3.46 -1.52
CA SER A 135 7.56 2.58 -0.43
C SER A 135 8.59 2.46 0.68
N LEU A 136 9.86 2.78 0.42
CA LEU A 136 10.91 2.85 1.43
C LEU A 136 10.93 4.19 2.17
N GLY A 137 10.57 5.30 1.51
CA GLY A 137 10.58 6.64 2.13
C GLY A 137 9.31 7.01 2.91
N SER A 138 8.29 6.15 2.91
CA SER A 138 7.02 6.35 3.65
C SER A 138 6.94 5.53 4.94
N VAL A 139 7.98 4.73 5.25
CA VAL A 139 8.11 3.93 6.47
C VAL A 139 8.94 4.66 7.51
#